data_AF-A0A651ECH9-F1
#
_entry.id   AF-A0A651ECH9-F1
#
_cell.length_a   1.000
_cell.length_b   1.000
_cell.length_c   1.000
_cell.angle_alpha   90.00
_cell.angle_beta   90.00
_cell.angle_gamma   90.00
#
_symmetry.space_group_name_H-M   'P 1'
#
loop_
_entity.id
_entity.type
_entity.pdbx_description
1 polymer ?
#
loop_
_entity_poly.entity_id
_entity_poly.type
_entity_poly.pdbx_seq_one_letter_code
_entity_poly.pdbx_strand_id
1 'polypeptide(L)'
;MLTNIGDLRVQDDVLVRIRGRVVNVRDDEFLLRDRTGSVWVDAGRRVSLRVGEQVTVVGDFDDDDFDARRIIRTQPRNRSMARSSASDSGVGTDGKDGLTGISGRDSLHGQRSDDRLVGGSDRLTGGSSDRFVYQSIQDAGDIITDFNPMEDRLDLRQIFQQPQYASHDPFSDYLDLQQTRRGTAVRIDPDGDLGDANFTTLTTLTGVKNNQLNASQFQV
;
A
#
# COMPACT_ATOMS: atom_id res chain seq x y z
N MET A 1 -3.42 13.00 23.91
CA MET A 1 -4.50 12.97 22.90
C MET A 1 -3.91 13.38 21.56
N LEU A 2 -4.47 12.96 20.42
CA LEU A 2 -4.01 13.41 19.10
C LEU A 2 -4.76 14.69 18.73
N THR A 3 -4.04 15.70 18.25
CA THR A 3 -4.56 16.99 17.80
C THR A 3 -4.54 17.03 16.27
N ASN A 4 -5.61 17.52 15.65
CA ASN A 4 -5.63 17.77 14.20
C ASN A 4 -4.73 18.97 13.90
N ILE A 5 -4.00 18.92 12.78
CA ILE A 5 -3.05 19.98 12.43
C ILE A 5 -3.78 21.32 12.18
N GLY A 6 -4.96 21.29 11.54
CA GLY A 6 -5.76 22.49 11.30
C GLY A 6 -6.37 23.13 12.55
N ASP A 7 -6.35 22.42 13.69
CA ASP A 7 -6.86 22.91 14.98
C ASP A 7 -5.73 23.37 15.92
N LEU A 8 -4.47 23.36 15.47
CA LEU A 8 -3.33 23.84 16.26
C LEU A 8 -3.53 25.30 16.66
N ARG A 9 -3.13 25.60 17.90
CA ARG A 9 -3.19 26.94 18.50
C ARG A 9 -1.85 27.19 19.15
N VAL A 10 -1.28 28.36 18.89
CA VAL A 10 -0.05 28.84 19.53
C VAL A 10 -0.24 28.78 21.04
N GLN A 11 0.56 27.95 21.69
CA GLN A 11 0.53 27.72 23.13
C GLN A 11 1.93 27.38 23.64
N ASP A 12 2.56 28.36 24.28
CA ASP A 12 3.88 28.23 24.89
C ASP A 12 3.92 27.06 25.88
N ASP A 13 4.98 26.25 25.79
CA ASP A 13 5.28 25.12 26.69
C ASP A 13 4.20 24.01 26.76
N VAL A 14 3.25 23.97 25.82
CA VAL A 14 2.21 22.93 25.78
C VAL A 14 2.53 21.85 24.77
N LEU A 15 2.92 20.67 25.27
CA LEU A 15 3.16 19.51 24.42
C LEU A 15 1.87 18.91 23.87
N VAL A 16 1.74 18.90 22.55
CA VAL A 16 0.67 18.23 21.81
C VAL A 16 1.23 17.09 20.96
N ARG A 17 0.33 16.26 20.43
CA ARG A 17 0.69 15.17 19.51
C ARG A 17 -0.05 15.35 18.21
N ILE A 18 0.69 15.51 17.11
CA ILE A 18 0.14 15.60 15.76
C ILE A 18 0.60 14.39 14.94
N ARG A 19 -0.24 13.95 13.99
CA ARG A 19 0.09 12.87 13.06
C ARG A 19 -0.24 13.32 11.65
N GLY A 20 0.70 13.13 10.74
CA GLY A 20 0.53 13.51 9.34
C GLY A 20 1.52 12.80 8.43
N ARG A 21 1.43 13.13 7.15
CA ARG A 21 2.35 12.68 6.09
C ARG A 21 3.37 13.78 5.82
N VAL A 22 4.64 13.42 5.73
CA VAL A 22 5.74 14.30 5.35
C VAL A 22 5.55 14.70 3.88
N VAL A 23 5.48 15.98 3.59
CA VAL A 23 5.28 16.53 2.24
C VAL A 23 6.58 17.14 1.70
N ASN A 24 7.43 17.66 2.58
CA ASN A 24 8.70 18.26 2.24
C ASN A 24 9.69 18.07 3.40
N VAL A 25 10.99 18.01 3.12
CA VAL A 25 12.06 17.91 4.12
C VAL A 25 13.18 18.86 3.72
N ARG A 26 13.65 19.68 4.67
CA ARG A 26 14.71 20.67 4.50
C ARG A 26 15.63 20.62 5.72
N ASP A 27 16.75 19.93 5.57
CA ASP A 27 17.76 19.75 6.61
C ASP A 27 17.21 19.16 7.94
N ASP A 28 16.90 19.99 8.92
CA ASP A 28 16.26 19.66 10.21
C ASP A 28 14.75 19.95 10.23
N GLU A 29 14.20 20.66 9.27
CA GLU A 29 12.78 20.94 9.16
C GLU A 29 12.04 19.97 8.22
N PHE A 30 10.74 19.78 8.45
CA PHE A 30 9.87 19.12 7.49
C PHE A 30 8.43 19.64 7.52
N LEU A 31 7.79 19.66 6.35
CA LEU A 31 6.37 20.00 6.23
C LEU A 31 5.53 18.75 6.50
N LEU A 32 4.70 18.79 7.53
CA LEU A 32 3.78 17.72 7.90
C LEU A 32 2.35 18.10 7.54
N ARG A 33 1.61 17.19 6.90
CA ARG A 33 0.22 17.43 6.46
C ARG A 33 -0.74 16.32 6.87
N ASP A 34 -1.93 16.69 7.32
CA ASP A 34 -3.07 15.80 7.48
C ASP A 34 -4.27 16.28 6.63
N ARG A 35 -5.48 15.75 6.87
CA ARG A 35 -6.70 16.16 6.13
C ARG A 35 -7.23 17.54 6.52
N THR A 36 -6.72 18.13 7.59
CA THR A 36 -7.21 19.36 8.21
C THR A 36 -6.26 20.54 8.02
N GLY A 37 -4.97 20.29 7.83
CA GLY A 37 -3.98 21.36 7.64
C GLY A 37 -2.57 20.86 7.37
N SER A 38 -1.63 21.80 7.26
CA SER A 38 -0.19 21.54 7.17
C SER A 38 0.55 22.43 8.17
N VAL A 39 1.66 21.94 8.71
CA VAL A 39 2.53 22.68 9.64
C VAL A 39 3.99 22.35 9.37
N TRP A 40 4.86 23.35 9.45
CA TRP A 40 6.31 23.12 9.46
C TRP A 40 6.72 22.64 10.83
N VAL A 41 7.55 21.61 10.84
CA VAL A 41 8.05 20.99 12.06
C VAL A 41 9.56 21.17 12.08
N ASP A 42 10.07 21.90 13.06
CA ASP A 42 11.50 21.93 13.37
C ASP A 42 11.84 20.68 14.19
N ALA A 43 12.79 19.87 13.72
CA ALA A 43 13.27 18.70 14.46
C ALA A 43 14.40 19.00 15.45
N GLY A 44 14.97 20.21 15.42
CA GLY A 44 16.16 20.64 16.16
C GLY A 44 17.43 19.83 15.82
N ARG A 45 17.34 18.95 14.81
CA ARG A 45 18.44 18.12 14.31
C ARG A 45 18.07 17.57 12.94
N ARG A 46 19.11 17.29 12.15
CA ARG A 46 18.94 16.65 10.85
C ARG A 46 18.16 15.35 10.95
N VAL A 47 17.08 15.23 10.18
CA VAL A 47 16.20 14.06 10.19
C VAL A 47 16.22 13.33 8.84
N SER A 48 16.46 12.02 8.86
CA SER A 48 16.36 11.19 7.65
C SER A 48 14.91 10.76 7.40
N LEU A 49 14.00 11.72 7.21
CA LEU A 49 12.61 11.45 6.81
C LEU A 49 12.47 11.44 5.29
N ARG A 50 11.49 10.72 4.78
CA ARG A 50 11.16 10.70 3.34
C ARG A 50 9.84 11.39 3.07
N VAL A 51 9.75 12.13 1.96
CA VAL A 51 8.45 12.61 1.46
C VAL A 51 7.53 11.41 1.25
N GLY A 52 6.32 11.50 1.79
CA GLY A 52 5.34 10.43 1.83
C GLY A 52 5.35 9.60 3.13
N GLU A 53 6.36 9.69 3.98
CA GLU A 53 6.42 9.00 5.27
C GLU A 53 5.34 9.52 6.21
N GLN A 54 4.65 8.63 6.95
CA GLN A 54 3.72 9.06 7.99
C GLN A 54 4.44 9.04 9.34
N VAL A 55 4.31 10.13 10.10
CA VAL A 55 4.94 10.26 11.41
C VAL A 55 3.96 10.81 12.44
N THR A 56 4.18 10.47 13.69
CA THR A 56 3.57 11.18 14.83
C THR A 56 4.66 12.02 15.49
N VAL A 57 4.40 13.31 15.65
CA VAL A 57 5.31 14.25 16.30
C VAL A 57 4.72 14.63 17.65
N VAL A 58 5.55 14.61 18.68
CA VAL A 58 5.25 15.19 20.00
C VAL A 58 6.09 16.43 20.14
N GLY A 59 5.45 17.56 20.42
CA GLY A 59 6.12 18.84 20.46
C GLY A 59 5.17 19.97 20.84
N ASP A 60 5.73 21.16 20.88
CA ASP A 60 5.11 22.44 21.16
C ASP A 60 4.79 23.13 19.82
N PHE A 61 3.74 23.96 19.81
CA PHE A 61 3.44 24.83 18.67
C PHE A 61 3.45 26.25 19.20
N ASP A 62 4.58 26.91 19.07
CA ASP A 62 4.84 28.31 19.33
C ASP A 62 5.24 29.01 18.02
N ASP A 63 5.33 30.35 18.04
CA ASP A 63 5.90 31.19 16.96
C ASP A 63 5.65 30.82 15.47
N ASP A 64 4.50 30.19 15.20
CA ASP A 64 4.02 29.68 13.91
C ASP A 64 4.79 28.47 13.33
N ASP A 65 5.64 27.80 14.11
CA ASP A 65 6.21 26.50 13.78
C ASP A 65 6.04 25.47 14.91
N PHE A 66 6.42 24.22 14.63
CA PHE A 66 6.19 23.11 15.55
C PHE A 66 7.53 22.51 16.00
N ASP A 67 7.92 22.80 17.23
CA ASP A 67 9.13 22.31 17.85
C ASP A 67 9.01 20.83 18.23
N ALA A 68 9.68 19.94 17.50
CA ALA A 68 9.58 18.51 17.74
C ALA A 68 10.48 18.04 18.89
N ARG A 69 9.88 17.72 20.02
CA ARG A 69 10.56 16.98 21.11
C ARG A 69 10.80 15.51 20.76
N ARG A 70 9.87 14.87 20.04
CA ARG A 70 9.98 13.47 19.65
C ARG A 70 9.24 13.18 18.36
N ILE A 71 9.98 12.63 17.39
CA ILE A 71 9.43 12.15 16.13
C ILE A 71 9.34 10.62 16.18
N ILE A 72 8.13 10.09 16.04
CA ILE A 72 7.84 8.66 16.03
C ILE A 72 7.53 8.29 14.58
N ARG A 73 8.46 7.56 13.95
CA ARG A 73 8.24 7.00 12.61
C ARG A 73 7.21 5.87 12.69
N THR A 74 6.13 6.04 11.95
CA THR A 74 5.25 4.93 11.58
C THR A 74 5.73 4.42 10.23
N GLN A 75 6.89 3.75 10.21
CA GLN A 75 7.29 3.00 9.02
C GLN A 75 6.38 1.79 8.86
N PRO A 76 6.09 1.35 7.63
CA PRO A 76 5.48 0.06 7.46
C PRO A 76 6.35 -0.99 8.11
N ARG A 77 5.80 -1.83 9.00
CA ARG A 77 6.60 -2.95 9.49
C ARG A 77 6.65 -3.95 8.35
N ASN A 78 7.81 -4.06 7.70
CA ASN A 78 8.05 -5.15 6.78
C ASN A 78 8.15 -6.44 7.58
N ARG A 79 7.09 -7.26 7.52
CA ARG A 79 7.08 -8.63 8.03
C ARG A 79 7.19 -9.58 6.85
N SER A 80 8.31 -10.28 6.79
CA SER A 80 8.44 -11.50 5.99
C SER A 80 8.12 -12.67 6.91
N MET A 81 7.20 -13.55 6.50
CA MET A 81 6.98 -14.80 7.23
C MET A 81 8.26 -15.65 7.18
N ALA A 82 8.57 -16.33 8.28
CA ALA A 82 9.86 -16.99 8.45
C ALA A 82 10.08 -18.09 7.41
N ARG A 83 11.33 -18.28 6.95
CA ARG A 83 11.82 -19.16 5.86
C ARG A 83 11.43 -20.65 5.98
N SER A 84 10.14 -20.97 5.96
CA SER A 84 9.61 -22.33 5.94
C SER A 84 8.92 -22.60 4.60
N SER A 85 9.01 -23.83 4.09
CA SER A 85 8.26 -24.24 2.89
C SER A 85 6.83 -24.69 3.20
N ALA A 86 6.33 -24.38 4.40
CA ALA A 86 5.00 -24.73 4.86
C ALA A 86 4.06 -23.53 4.74
N SER A 87 2.77 -23.81 4.54
CA SER A 87 1.70 -22.81 4.67
C SER A 87 1.78 -22.11 6.02
N ASP A 88 1.93 -20.78 5.99
CA ASP A 88 2.04 -19.95 7.19
C ASP A 88 0.94 -18.87 7.21
N SER A 89 0.67 -18.31 8.40
CA SER A 89 -0.33 -17.25 8.62
C SER A 89 0.35 -15.97 9.06
N GLY A 90 0.27 -14.95 8.20
CA GLY A 90 0.91 -13.66 8.39
C GLY A 90 -0.14 -12.64 8.78
N VAL A 91 0.07 -11.99 9.93
CA VAL A 91 -0.81 -10.91 10.39
C VAL A 91 0.04 -9.65 10.60
N GLY A 92 -0.36 -8.58 9.93
CA GLY A 92 0.08 -7.21 10.17
C GLY A 92 -0.45 -6.66 11.48
N THR A 93 -0.42 -5.35 11.59
CA THR A 93 -0.82 -4.52 12.71
C THR A 93 -1.88 -3.54 12.24
N ASP A 94 -2.47 -2.74 13.13
CA ASP A 94 -3.42 -1.69 12.71
C ASP A 94 -2.76 -0.50 11.96
N GLY A 95 -1.43 -0.52 11.83
CA GLY A 95 -0.67 0.47 11.07
C GLY A 95 -0.30 -0.09 9.70
N LYS A 96 0.17 0.79 8.81
CA LYS A 96 0.67 0.36 7.49
C LYS A 96 1.72 -0.73 7.67
N ASP A 97 1.69 -1.74 6.83
CA ASP A 97 2.59 -2.87 6.87
C ASP A 97 2.99 -3.34 5.47
N GLY A 98 4.16 -3.97 5.41
CA GLY A 98 4.62 -4.69 4.23
C GLY A 98 4.60 -6.17 4.53
N LEU A 99 3.69 -6.92 3.91
CA LEU A 99 3.57 -8.36 4.10
C LEU A 99 4.04 -9.07 2.84
N THR A 100 4.96 -10.01 2.99
CA THR A 100 5.40 -10.88 1.90
C THR A 100 5.20 -12.33 2.29
N GLY A 101 4.44 -13.06 1.48
CA GLY A 101 4.32 -14.52 1.49
C GLY A 101 5.66 -15.17 1.13
N ILE A 102 5.79 -16.43 1.48
CA ILE A 102 6.96 -17.25 1.19
C ILE A 102 6.53 -18.47 0.36
N SER A 103 7.44 -19.41 0.13
CA SER A 103 7.07 -20.66 -0.54
C SER A 103 6.00 -21.40 0.25
N GLY A 104 4.84 -21.63 -0.35
CA GLY A 104 3.73 -22.27 0.32
C GLY A 104 2.39 -21.73 -0.19
N ARG A 105 1.31 -22.16 0.45
CA ARG A 105 0.01 -21.47 0.35
C ARG A 105 -0.24 -20.77 1.66
N ASP A 106 0.02 -19.48 1.69
CA ASP A 106 0.00 -18.67 2.89
C ASP A 106 -1.36 -17.97 3.08
N SER A 107 -1.59 -17.46 4.29
CA SER A 107 -2.73 -16.59 4.59
C SER A 107 -2.25 -15.28 5.19
N LEU A 108 -2.32 -14.19 4.42
CA LEU A 108 -1.85 -12.86 4.81
C LEU A 108 -3.01 -11.94 5.15
N HIS A 109 -2.91 -11.23 6.28
CA HIS A 109 -3.91 -10.28 6.77
C HIS A 109 -3.24 -8.95 7.12
N GLY A 110 -3.48 -7.91 6.33
CA GLY A 110 -2.95 -6.55 6.56
C GLY A 110 -3.50 -5.90 7.84
N GLN A 111 -4.81 -6.06 8.07
CA GLN A 111 -5.61 -5.46 9.16
C GLN A 111 -6.18 -4.10 8.80
N ARG A 112 -5.65 -3.00 9.35
CA ARG A 112 -6.17 -1.64 9.11
C ARG A 112 -5.06 -0.80 8.51
N SER A 113 -5.46 0.20 7.73
CA SER A 113 -4.58 1.14 7.01
C SER A 113 -4.06 0.57 5.69
N ASP A 114 -3.45 1.44 4.90
CA ASP A 114 -2.91 1.09 3.59
C ASP A 114 -1.69 0.15 3.71
N ASP A 115 -1.90 -1.13 3.44
CA ASP A 115 -0.88 -2.17 3.46
C ASP A 115 -0.38 -2.53 2.06
N ARG A 116 0.82 -3.10 2.01
CA ARG A 116 1.41 -3.63 0.79
C ARG A 116 1.61 -5.14 0.93
N LEU A 117 0.81 -5.92 0.21
CA LEU A 117 0.82 -7.37 0.25
C LEU A 117 1.45 -7.92 -1.03
N VAL A 118 2.47 -8.76 -0.89
CA VAL A 118 3.00 -9.64 -1.94
C VAL A 118 2.71 -11.05 -1.48
N GLY A 119 1.86 -11.77 -2.18
CA GLY A 119 1.58 -13.16 -1.86
C GLY A 119 2.47 -14.09 -2.66
N GLY A 120 1.84 -14.65 -3.70
CA GLY A 120 2.28 -15.79 -4.49
C GLY A 120 1.06 -16.62 -4.87
N SER A 121 0.90 -17.80 -4.27
CA SER A 121 -0.29 -18.66 -4.44
C SER A 121 -1.08 -18.73 -3.12
N ASP A 122 -1.53 -17.58 -2.63
CA ASP A 122 -1.93 -17.38 -1.24
C ASP A 122 -3.39 -16.92 -1.07
N ARG A 123 -3.82 -16.80 0.18
CA ARG A 123 -5.07 -16.12 0.56
C ARG A 123 -4.74 -14.78 1.17
N LEU A 124 -5.18 -13.70 0.54
CA LEU A 124 -4.82 -12.35 0.94
C LEU A 124 -6.07 -11.60 1.45
N THR A 125 -5.91 -10.91 2.58
CA THR A 125 -6.90 -10.02 3.18
C THR A 125 -6.20 -8.70 3.44
N GLY A 126 -6.58 -7.65 2.71
CA GLY A 126 -5.93 -6.34 2.81
C GLY A 126 -6.34 -5.62 4.08
N GLY A 127 -7.62 -5.36 4.23
CA GLY A 127 -8.11 -4.34 5.16
C GLY A 127 -8.71 -3.14 4.46
N SER A 128 -8.04 -1.99 4.53
CA SER A 128 -8.56 -0.72 4.01
C SER A 128 -7.50 0.02 3.19
N SER A 129 -7.76 0.18 1.89
CA SER A 129 -6.94 0.96 0.96
C SER A 129 -5.58 0.34 0.65
N ASP A 130 -5.58 -0.93 0.25
CA ASP A 130 -4.40 -1.77 0.14
C ASP A 130 -3.84 -1.87 -1.28
N ARG A 131 -2.57 -2.29 -1.35
CA ARG A 131 -1.90 -2.62 -2.61
C ARG A 131 -1.48 -4.07 -2.63
N PHE A 132 -2.07 -4.83 -3.54
CA PHE A 132 -1.70 -6.21 -3.83
C PHE A 132 -0.71 -6.21 -5.00
N VAL A 133 0.53 -6.58 -4.72
CA VAL A 133 1.66 -6.39 -5.65
C VAL A 133 2.09 -7.73 -6.22
N TYR A 134 2.11 -7.82 -7.56
CA TYR A 134 2.61 -8.96 -8.30
C TYR A 134 3.93 -8.58 -8.96
N GLN A 135 4.99 -9.32 -8.64
CA GLN A 135 6.34 -9.06 -9.16
C GLN A 135 6.60 -9.87 -10.43
N SER A 136 5.93 -11.01 -10.57
CA SER A 136 6.08 -11.92 -11.68
C SER A 136 4.79 -12.69 -11.95
N ILE A 137 4.66 -13.29 -13.14
CA ILE A 137 3.52 -14.17 -13.44
C ILE A 137 3.60 -15.47 -12.62
N GLN A 138 4.79 -15.83 -12.14
CA GLN A 138 4.96 -16.96 -11.23
C GLN A 138 4.28 -16.73 -9.87
N ASP A 139 3.90 -15.48 -9.56
CA ASP A 139 3.11 -15.12 -8.38
C ASP A 139 1.61 -15.32 -8.61
N ALA A 140 1.21 -16.09 -9.64
CA ALA A 140 -0.20 -16.38 -9.91
C ALA A 140 -0.77 -17.40 -8.91
N GLY A 141 -2.10 -17.33 -8.70
CA GLY A 141 -2.87 -18.30 -7.93
C GLY A 141 -3.51 -17.76 -6.66
N ASP A 142 -3.31 -16.47 -6.37
CA ASP A 142 -3.88 -15.82 -5.20
C ASP A 142 -5.41 -15.79 -5.18
N ILE A 143 -5.96 -15.80 -3.96
CA ILE A 143 -7.36 -15.47 -3.67
C ILE A 143 -7.37 -14.26 -2.74
N ILE A 144 -7.78 -13.11 -3.26
CA ILE A 144 -8.00 -11.90 -2.46
C ILE A 144 -9.43 -11.93 -1.94
N THR A 145 -9.60 -11.75 -0.63
CA THR A 145 -10.87 -12.06 0.05
C THR A 145 -11.76 -10.85 0.32
N ASP A 146 -11.20 -9.65 0.33
CA ASP A 146 -11.85 -8.41 0.77
C ASP A 146 -11.60 -7.21 -0.16
N PHE A 147 -11.14 -7.45 -1.40
CA PHE A 147 -10.81 -6.37 -2.35
C PHE A 147 -11.98 -5.39 -2.51
N ASN A 148 -11.73 -4.13 -2.16
CA ASN A 148 -12.65 -3.01 -2.30
C ASN A 148 -12.30 -2.21 -3.57
N PRO A 149 -13.12 -2.26 -4.64
CA PRO A 149 -12.82 -1.57 -5.89
C PRO A 149 -12.68 -0.05 -5.76
N MET A 150 -13.25 0.56 -4.71
CA MET A 150 -13.15 2.00 -4.49
C MET A 150 -11.78 2.42 -3.91
N GLU A 151 -11.09 1.52 -3.21
CA GLU A 151 -9.95 1.85 -2.37
C GLU A 151 -8.68 1.09 -2.77
N ASP A 152 -8.80 -0.21 -3.05
CA ASP A 152 -7.66 -1.09 -3.24
C ASP A 152 -7.15 -1.08 -4.67
N ARG A 153 -5.88 -1.46 -4.85
CA ARG A 153 -5.22 -1.52 -6.15
C ARG A 153 -4.41 -2.80 -6.35
N LEU A 154 -4.44 -3.32 -7.56
CA LEU A 154 -3.50 -4.33 -8.05
C LEU A 154 -2.32 -3.62 -8.70
N ASP A 155 -1.10 -3.89 -8.24
CA ASP A 155 0.13 -3.32 -8.80
C ASP A 155 0.84 -4.39 -9.64
N LEU A 156 0.75 -4.23 -10.96
CA LEU A 156 1.25 -5.17 -11.97
C LEU A 156 2.41 -4.58 -12.78
N ARG A 157 2.84 -3.34 -12.45
CA ARG A 157 3.90 -2.62 -13.18
C ARG A 157 5.18 -3.43 -13.32
N GLN A 158 5.49 -4.28 -12.35
CA GLN A 158 6.71 -5.11 -12.40
C GLN A 158 6.61 -6.23 -13.45
N ILE A 159 5.42 -6.77 -13.68
CA ILE A 159 5.17 -7.75 -14.75
C ILE A 159 5.29 -7.07 -16.11
N PHE A 160 4.69 -5.90 -16.28
CA PHE A 160 4.64 -5.20 -17.58
C PHE A 160 5.91 -4.41 -17.94
N GLN A 161 6.96 -4.47 -17.12
CA GLN A 161 8.29 -3.97 -17.48
C GLN A 161 9.04 -4.91 -18.45
N GLN A 162 8.55 -6.12 -18.70
CA GLN A 162 9.23 -7.08 -19.57
C GLN A 162 9.07 -6.70 -21.05
N PRO A 163 10.07 -6.98 -21.92
CA PRO A 163 10.06 -6.55 -23.32
C PRO A 163 8.89 -7.03 -24.17
N GLN A 164 8.22 -8.11 -23.77
CA GLN A 164 7.05 -8.62 -24.50
C GLN A 164 5.76 -7.79 -24.29
N TYR A 165 5.78 -6.79 -23.39
CA TYR A 165 4.63 -5.93 -23.11
C TYR A 165 4.91 -4.51 -23.61
N ALA A 166 4.70 -4.24 -24.90
CA ALA A 166 5.00 -2.94 -25.49
C ALA A 166 3.77 -2.03 -25.68
N SER A 167 2.57 -2.51 -25.33
CA SER A 167 1.33 -1.74 -25.45
C SER A 167 1.33 -0.49 -24.55
N HIS A 168 0.67 0.55 -25.05
CA HIS A 168 0.37 1.77 -24.30
C HIS A 168 -0.94 1.67 -23.50
N ASP A 169 -1.70 0.59 -23.68
CA ASP A 169 -2.88 0.25 -22.87
C ASP A 169 -2.81 -1.21 -22.37
N PRO A 170 -1.89 -1.52 -21.44
CA PRO A 170 -1.74 -2.88 -20.90
C PRO A 170 -3.01 -3.43 -20.26
N PHE A 171 -3.91 -2.57 -19.74
CA PHE A 171 -5.16 -3.02 -19.13
C PHE A 171 -6.09 -3.64 -20.17
N SER A 172 -6.22 -3.00 -21.34
CA SER A 172 -7.09 -3.53 -22.40
C SER A 172 -6.44 -4.67 -23.17
N ASP A 173 -5.11 -4.64 -23.33
CA ASP A 173 -4.42 -5.57 -24.22
C ASP A 173 -3.93 -6.84 -23.53
N TYR A 174 -3.55 -6.76 -22.24
CA TYR A 174 -2.93 -7.89 -21.54
C TYR A 174 -3.74 -8.41 -20.36
N LEU A 175 -4.89 -7.83 -20.04
CA LEU A 175 -5.76 -8.31 -18.97
C LEU A 175 -7.13 -8.75 -19.49
N ASP A 176 -7.61 -9.87 -18.94
CA ASP A 176 -8.98 -10.36 -19.12
C ASP A 176 -9.66 -10.49 -17.75
N LEU A 177 -10.80 -9.83 -17.60
CA LEU A 177 -11.60 -9.90 -16.38
C LEU A 177 -12.77 -10.84 -16.58
N GLN A 178 -12.72 -12.00 -15.93
CA GLN A 178 -13.72 -13.05 -16.08
C GLN A 178 -14.56 -13.19 -14.81
N GLN A 179 -15.87 -12.94 -14.92
CA GLN A 179 -16.80 -13.20 -13.83
C GLN A 179 -16.86 -14.71 -13.54
N THR A 180 -16.74 -15.06 -12.27
CA THR A 180 -16.89 -16.43 -11.75
C THR A 180 -17.99 -16.48 -10.68
N ARG A 181 -18.30 -17.68 -10.17
CA ARG A 181 -19.21 -17.86 -9.02
C ARG A 181 -18.67 -17.26 -7.71
N ARG A 182 -17.35 -17.12 -7.57
CA ARG A 182 -16.70 -16.62 -6.34
C ARG A 182 -16.44 -15.11 -6.35
N GLY A 183 -16.56 -14.46 -7.52
CA GLY A 183 -16.17 -13.08 -7.74
C GLY A 183 -15.54 -12.94 -9.12
N THR A 184 -14.52 -12.11 -9.30
CA THR A 184 -13.88 -11.90 -10.61
C THR A 184 -12.48 -12.52 -10.63
N ALA A 185 -12.18 -13.32 -11.65
CA ALA A 185 -10.82 -13.74 -11.97
C ALA A 185 -10.15 -12.64 -12.79
N VAL A 186 -9.01 -12.16 -12.31
CA VAL A 186 -8.10 -11.29 -13.07
C VAL A 186 -7.13 -12.21 -13.78
N ARG A 187 -7.17 -12.20 -15.11
CA ARG A 187 -6.33 -13.03 -15.96
C ARG A 187 -5.37 -12.14 -16.73
N ILE A 188 -4.18 -12.68 -17.01
CA ILE A 188 -3.10 -11.99 -17.70
C ILE A 188 -2.65 -12.79 -18.91
N ASP A 189 -2.36 -12.10 -20.01
CA ASP A 189 -1.71 -12.68 -21.18
C ASP A 189 -0.20 -12.82 -20.92
N PRO A 190 0.35 -14.03 -20.75
CA PRO A 190 1.69 -14.18 -20.18
C PRO A 190 2.85 -13.92 -21.15
N ASP A 191 2.58 -13.96 -22.45
CA ASP A 191 3.51 -13.69 -23.54
C ASP A 191 3.26 -12.35 -24.24
N GLY A 192 2.24 -11.59 -23.81
CA GLY A 192 2.02 -10.21 -24.22
C GLY A 192 1.82 -10.08 -25.73
N ASP A 193 2.65 -9.26 -26.38
CA ASP A 193 2.59 -9.08 -27.85
C ASP A 193 3.11 -10.30 -28.63
N LEU A 194 3.67 -11.30 -27.94
CA LEU A 194 4.13 -12.53 -28.54
C LEU A 194 3.00 -13.56 -28.50
N GLY A 195 2.78 -14.25 -29.62
CA GLY A 195 1.86 -15.39 -29.65
C GLY A 195 0.38 -15.01 -29.70
N ASP A 196 -0.46 -15.97 -29.31
CA ASP A 196 -1.91 -15.78 -29.18
C ASP A 196 -2.26 -15.55 -27.71
N ALA A 197 -3.27 -14.71 -27.44
CA ALA A 197 -3.65 -14.30 -26.09
C ALA A 197 -4.17 -15.45 -25.21
N ASN A 198 -3.26 -16.20 -24.59
CA ASN A 198 -3.54 -17.39 -23.79
C ASN A 198 -3.61 -17.03 -22.30
N PHE A 199 -4.63 -16.25 -21.97
CA PHE A 199 -4.83 -15.69 -20.64
C PHE A 199 -4.80 -16.72 -19.50
N THR A 200 -3.93 -16.50 -18.53
CA THR A 200 -3.80 -17.29 -17.29
C THR A 200 -4.37 -16.52 -16.11
N THR A 201 -5.02 -17.19 -15.16
CA THR A 201 -5.54 -16.51 -13.95
C THR A 201 -4.40 -16.13 -13.03
N LEU A 202 -4.22 -14.82 -12.82
CA LEU A 202 -3.26 -14.28 -11.87
C LEU A 202 -3.83 -14.32 -10.45
N THR A 203 -5.04 -13.82 -10.26
CA THR A 203 -5.70 -13.77 -8.94
C THR A 203 -7.22 -13.82 -9.05
N THR A 204 -7.89 -14.22 -7.98
CA THR A 204 -9.36 -14.15 -7.84
C THR A 204 -9.76 -13.15 -6.77
N LEU A 205 -10.54 -12.14 -7.17
CA LEU A 205 -11.15 -11.14 -6.29
C LEU A 205 -12.49 -11.66 -5.79
N THR A 206 -12.55 -12.14 -4.56
CA THR A 206 -13.75 -12.75 -3.98
C THR A 206 -14.83 -11.70 -3.75
N GLY A 207 -16.08 -12.01 -4.11
CA GLY A 207 -17.24 -11.13 -3.89
C GLY A 207 -17.32 -9.90 -4.81
N VAL A 208 -16.25 -9.57 -5.54
CA VAL A 208 -16.21 -8.46 -6.50
C VAL A 208 -16.87 -8.89 -7.81
N LYS A 209 -17.74 -8.05 -8.36
CA LYS A 209 -18.32 -8.23 -9.69
C LYS A 209 -17.46 -7.57 -10.76
N ASN A 210 -17.43 -8.16 -11.95
CA ASN A 210 -16.61 -7.66 -13.05
C ASN A 210 -16.97 -6.21 -13.42
N ASN A 211 -18.26 -5.87 -13.39
CA ASN A 211 -18.74 -4.51 -13.69
C ASN A 211 -18.39 -3.45 -12.62
N GLN A 212 -17.72 -3.82 -11.53
CA GLN A 212 -17.18 -2.90 -10.53
C GLN A 212 -15.71 -2.56 -10.79
N LEU A 213 -15.08 -3.21 -11.78
CA LEU A 213 -13.67 -3.06 -12.09
C LEU A 213 -13.48 -2.33 -13.41
N ASN A 214 -12.44 -1.51 -13.46
CA ASN A 214 -11.93 -0.88 -14.66
C ASN A 214 -10.43 -0.57 -14.46
N ALA A 215 -9.79 0.05 -15.45
CA ALA A 215 -8.37 0.38 -15.40
C ALA A 215 -7.92 1.12 -14.12
N SER A 216 -8.79 1.88 -13.45
CA SER A 216 -8.42 2.61 -12.23
C SER A 216 -8.02 1.72 -11.06
N GLN A 217 -8.43 0.44 -11.03
CA GLN A 217 -8.03 -0.53 -10.01
C GLN A 217 -6.65 -1.17 -10.28
N PHE A 218 -6.09 -0.98 -11.47
CA PHE A 218 -4.88 -1.66 -11.93
C PHE A 218 -3.78 -0.64 -12.20
N GLN A 219 -2.66 -0.77 -11.50
CA GLN A 219 -1.44 -0.02 -11.80
C GLN A 219 -0.62 -0.87 -12.76
N VAL A 220 -0.60 -0.45 -14.02
CA VAL A 220 0.05 -1.14 -15.13
C VAL A 220 1.06 -0.24 -15.81
#